data_AF-A0A356F821-F1
#
_entry.id   AF-A0A356F821-F1
#
_cell.length_a   1.000
_cell.length_b   1.000
_cell.length_c   1.000
_cell.angle_alpha   90.00
_cell.angle_beta   90.00
_cell.angle_gamma   90.00
#
_symmetry.space_group_name_H-M   'P 1'
#
loop_
_entity.id
_entity.type
_entity.pdbx_description
1 polymer ?
#
loop_
_entity_poly.entity_id
_entity_poly.type
_entity_poly.pdbx_seq_one_letter_code
_entity_poly.pdbx_strand_id
1 'polypeptide(L)' 'MDKVIEFLNKALSIEYSAVIQYCQHSALVQGTDRAVYEEFFNESSEEARGHAKLVSDWIVSLGGVPTIEAAN' A
#
# COMPACT_ATOMS: atom_id res chain seq x y z
N MET A 1 22.47 7.77 -4.99
CA MET A 1 21.49 6.70 -5.28
C MET A 1 20.81 6.25 -4.00
N ASP A 2 21.59 6.04 -2.94
CA ASP A 2 21.12 5.53 -1.64
C ASP A 2 19.94 6.32 -1.03
N LYS A 3 19.98 7.66 -1.07
CA LYS A 3 18.85 8.50 -0.62
C LYS A 3 17.57 8.26 -1.40
N VAL A 4 17.65 7.98 -2.71
CA VAL A 4 16.46 7.70 -3.53
C VAL A 4 15.85 6.37 -3.10
N ILE A 5 16.69 5.35 -2.92
CA ILE A 5 16.27 4.02 -2.43
C ILE A 5 15.66 4.12 -1.03
N GLU A 6 16.23 4.95 -0.15
CA GLU A 6 15.69 5.22 1.19
C GLU A 6 14.28 5.82 1.11
N PHE A 7 14.07 6.87 0.30
CA PHE A 7 12.76 7.47 0.12
C PHE A 7 11.75 6.52 -0.53
N LEU A 8 12.17 5.72 -1.50
CA LEU A 8 11.31 4.71 -2.12
C LEU A 8 10.90 3.63 -1.12
N ASN A 9 11.81 3.19 -0.26
CA ASN A 9 11.47 2.23 0.81
C ASN A 9 10.49 2.84 1.83
N LYS A 10 10.62 4.13 2.13
CA LYS A 10 9.64 4.84 2.97
C LYS A 10 8.28 4.97 2.28
N ALA A 11 8.24 5.20 0.96
CA ALA A 11 7.00 5.19 0.21
C ALA A 11 6.37 3.79 0.20
N LEU A 12 7.17 2.74 -0.04
CA LEU A 12 6.71 1.36 -0.05
C LEU A 12 6.08 0.94 1.29
N SER A 13 6.66 1.34 2.42
CA SER A 13 6.09 1.03 3.73
C SER A 13 4.73 1.70 3.96
N ILE A 14 4.51 2.90 3.40
CA ILE A 14 3.21 3.59 3.43
C ILE A 14 2.18 2.85 2.58
N GLU A 15 2.55 2.39 1.38
CA GLU A 15 1.64 1.60 0.52
C GLU A 15 1.22 0.29 1.20
N TYR A 16 2.15 -0.40 1.88
CA TYR A 16 1.78 -1.58 2.67
C TYR A 16 0.83 -1.26 3.82
N SER A 17 1.05 -0.15 4.53
CA SER A 17 0.11 0.30 5.55
C SER A 17 -1.26 0.62 4.95
N ALA A 18 -1.32 1.22 3.75
CA ALA A 18 -2.58 1.52 3.07
C ALA A 18 -3.34 0.24 2.69
N VAL A 19 -2.66 -0.79 2.17
CA VAL A 19 -3.27 -2.12 1.91
C VAL A 19 -3.92 -2.67 3.18
N ILE A 20 -3.19 -2.66 4.30
CA ILE A 20 -3.70 -3.17 5.58
C ILE A 20 -4.90 -2.35 6.07
N GLN A 21 -4.80 -1.02 6.03
CA GLN A 21 -5.83 -0.11 6.51
C GLN A 21 -7.12 -0.24 5.69
N TYR A 22 -7.03 -0.20 4.36
CA TYR A 22 -8.19 -0.31 3.49
C TYR A 22 -8.85 -1.70 3.57
N CYS A 23 -8.06 -2.76 3.68
CA CYS A 23 -8.59 -4.10 3.96
C CYS A 23 -9.36 -4.16 5.29
N GLN A 24 -8.84 -3.52 6.34
CA GLN A 24 -9.55 -3.45 7.62
C GLN A 24 -10.82 -2.59 7.49
N HIS A 25 -10.73 -1.45 6.82
CA HIS A 25 -11.87 -0.56 6.64
C HIS A 25 -13.01 -1.25 5.89
N SER A 26 -12.73 -1.97 4.80
CA SER A 26 -13.76 -2.72 4.06
C SER A 26 -14.47 -3.74 4.95
N ALA A 27 -13.74 -4.43 5.83
CA ALA A 27 -14.30 -5.39 6.78
C ALA A 27 -15.18 -4.73 7.87
N LEU A 28 -14.82 -3.52 8.30
CA LEU A 28 -15.49 -2.80 9.38
C LEU A 28 -16.69 -1.95 8.95
N VAL A 29 -16.90 -1.71 7.65
CA VAL A 29 -18.04 -0.92 7.18
C VAL A 29 -19.37 -1.58 7.58
N GLN A 30 -20.29 -0.80 8.14
CA GLN A 30 -21.62 -1.25 8.55
C GLN A 30 -22.69 -0.21 8.17
N GLY A 31 -23.96 -0.58 8.31
CA GLY A 31 -25.09 0.32 8.04
C GLY A 31 -25.53 0.33 6.59
N THR A 32 -26.38 1.30 6.25
CA THR A 32 -27.06 1.41 4.95
C THR A 32 -26.09 1.57 3.78
N ASP A 33 -24.95 2.21 4.03
CA ASP A 33 -24.00 2.59 2.98
C ASP A 33 -22.91 1.52 2.81
N ARG A 34 -23.05 0.36 3.47
CA ARG A 34 -22.04 -0.70 3.45
C ARG A 34 -21.67 -1.14 2.03
N ALA A 35 -22.67 -1.38 1.18
CA ALA A 35 -22.43 -1.88 -0.16
C ALA A 35 -21.52 -0.96 -0.99
N VAL A 36 -21.63 0.36 -0.80
CA VAL A 36 -20.84 1.35 -1.53
C VAL A 36 -19.42 1.44 -0.97
N TYR A 37 -19.29 1.59 0.35
CA TYR A 37 -17.98 1.83 0.96
C TYR A 37 -17.13 0.57 1.12
N GLU A 38 -17.74 -0.61 1.25
CA GLU A 38 -17.01 -1.88 1.24
C GLU A 38 -16.27 -2.07 -0.08
N GLU A 39 -16.94 -1.84 -1.21
CA GLU A 39 -16.35 -1.92 -2.55
C GLU A 39 -15.24 -0.87 -2.71
N PHE A 40 -15.52 0.39 -2.37
CA PHE A 40 -14.53 1.46 -2.43
C PHE A 40 -13.22 1.14 -1.69
N PHE A 41 -13.32 0.63 -0.45
CA PHE A 41 -12.13 0.29 0.33
C PHE A 41 -11.43 -0.97 -0.21
N ASN A 42 -12.15 -1.95 -0.74
CA ASN A 42 -11.52 -3.09 -1.39
C ASN A 42 -10.73 -2.67 -2.64
N GLU A 43 -11.32 -1.82 -3.49
CA GLU A 43 -10.64 -1.28 -4.67
C GLU A 43 -9.41 -0.44 -4.29
N SER A 44 -9.52 0.39 -3.24
CA SER A 44 -8.41 1.19 -2.71
C SER A 44 -7.25 0.32 -2.19
N SER A 45 -7.57 -0.83 -1.57
CA SER A 45 -6.57 -1.81 -1.12
C SER A 45 -5.81 -2.44 -2.30
N GLU A 46 -6.53 -2.80 -3.37
CA GLU A 46 -5.89 -3.34 -4.58
C GLU A 46 -5.05 -2.29 -5.32
N GLU A 47 -5.49 -1.03 -5.36
CA GLU A 47 -4.71 0.08 -5.92
C GLU A 47 -3.39 0.28 -5.16
N ALA A 48 -3.44 0.36 -3.83
CA ALA A 48 -2.25 0.45 -2.98
C ALA A 48 -1.30 -0.74 -3.17
N ARG A 49 -1.83 -1.95 -3.34
CA ARG A 49 -1.03 -3.14 -3.67
C ARG A 49 -0.33 -2.98 -5.03
N GLY A 50 -1.01 -2.40 -6.01
CA GLY A 50 -0.44 -2.04 -7.31
C GLY A 50 0.73 -1.05 -7.18
N HIS A 51 0.56 0.00 -6.38
CA HIS A 51 1.62 0.97 -6.08
C HIS A 51 2.81 0.32 -5.38
N ALA A 52 2.57 -0.51 -4.36
CA ALA A 52 3.63 -1.25 -3.67
C ALA A 52 4.47 -2.10 -4.63
N LYS A 53 3.82 -2.79 -5.58
CA LYS A 53 4.52 -3.57 -6.61
C LYS A 53 5.38 -2.68 -7.51
N LEU A 54 4.82 -1.57 -7.98
CA LEU A 54 5.53 -0.62 -8.84
C LEU A 54 6.77 -0.03 -8.15
N VAL A 55 6.62 0.42 -6.91
CA VAL A 55 7.72 0.99 -6.11
C VAL A 55 8.78 -0.07 -5.83
N SER A 56 8.39 -1.31 -5.56
CA SER A 56 9.33 -2.44 -5.40
C SER A 56 10.18 -2.66 -6.66
N ASP A 57 9.56 -2.61 -7.85
CA ASP A 57 10.27 -2.76 -9.11
C ASP A 57 11.27 -1.62 -9.35
N TRP A 58 10.91 -0.39 -8.99
CA TRP A 58 11.83 0.74 -9.03
C TRP A 58 13.02 0.56 -8.10
N ILE A 59 12.79 0.14 -6.84
CA ILE A 59 13.87 -0.12 -5.88
C ILE A 59 14.85 -1.16 -6.44
N VAL A 60 14.34 -2.28 -6.96
CA VAL A 60 15.16 -3.35 -7.56
C VAL A 60 15.92 -2.84 -8.79
N SER A 61 15.28 -2.05 -9.65
CA SER A 61 15.92 -1.47 -10.84
C SER A 61 17.09 -0.54 -10.51
N LEU A 62 17.09 0.06 -9.32
CA LEU A 62 18.16 0.92 -8.81
C LEU A 62 19.22 0.13 -8.01
N GLY A 63 19.09 -1.20 -7.92
CA GLY A 63 20.01 -2.07 -7.17
C GLY A 63 19.75 -2.14 -5.66
N GLY A 64 18.59 -1.66 -5.20
CA GLY A 64 18.16 -1.74 -3.80
C GLY A 64 17.39 -3.02 -3.47
N VAL A 65 17.13 -3.21 -2.17
CA VAL A 65 16.25 -4.27 -1.67
C VAL A 65 14.96 -3.61 -1.16
N PRO A 66 13.78 -3.96 -1.69
CA PRO A 66 12.51 -3.49 -1.17
C PRO A 66 12.28 -3.95 0.27
N THR A 67 11.81 -3.05 1.12
CA THR A 67 11.38 -3.37 2.48
C THR A 67 10.16 -4.30 2.46
N ILE A 68 9.95 -5.00 3.57
CA ILE A 68 8.74 -5.77 3.87
C ILE A 68 7.94 -5.16 5.02
N GLU A 69 8.47 -4.10 5.63
CA GLU A 69 7.89 -3.44 6.81
C GLU A 69 6.83 -2.43 6.38
N ALA A 70 5.68 -2.45 7.06
CA ALA A 70 4.68 -1.39 6.97
C ALA A 70 5.11 -0.19 7.83
N ALA A 71 4.62 1.01 7.49
CA ALA A 71 4.82 2.19 8.33
C ALA A 71 4.03 2.05 9.65
N ASN A 72 4.71 2.33 10.76
CA ASN A 72 4.12 2.43 12.11
C ASN A 72 3.22 3.67 12.26
#